data_AF-A0A942N9L0-F1
#
_entry.id   AF-A0A942N9L0-F1
#
_cell.length_a   1.000
_cell.length_b   1.000
_cell.length_c   1.000
_cell.angle_alpha   90.00
_cell.angle_beta   90.00
_cell.angle_gamma   90.00
#
_symmetry.space_group_name_H-M   'P 1'
#
loop_
_entity.id
_entity.type
_entity.pdbx_description
1 polymer ?
#
loop_
_entity_poly.entity_id
_entity_poly.type
_entity_poly.pdbx_seq_one_letter_code
_entity_poly.pdbx_strand_id
1 'polypeptide(L)'
;MQKKKSLFLLATSAIILFSCTKQNMKTKEKAVSENSTSTFLVREGTECNEPGNPENNWDSVGIYHNQALEYVIQEAVGQPKTITNYVGYSNQFIKITFSGRVPDISSKLFSVSSVEKLLSDTATYFNNTIDSSRYSKNVKTYLKNLISIMKDTTDDNSFSYCFIKSKIVELENKVPNDLNLSQSEEDEILRVTSVARHSLFYWNNTFQSKLNGGESVSSQKRKWWQWLIIGISDVAGGIAGGITTGPTVIGTIAGVVAGAAGASSGAATLVDD
;
A
#
# COMPACT_ATOMS: atom_id res chain seq x y z
N MET A 1 -40.09 -19.60 55.27
CA MET A 1 -40.74 -19.97 54.00
C MET A 1 -39.68 -20.11 52.92
N GLN A 2 -39.49 -21.34 52.44
CA GLN A 2 -38.80 -21.71 51.19
C GLN A 2 -39.50 -21.03 50.00
N LYS A 3 -38.86 -20.55 48.92
CA LYS A 3 -38.31 -21.23 47.71
C LYS A 3 -38.25 -20.08 46.67
N LYS A 4 -37.31 -19.91 45.73
CA LYS A 4 -36.71 -20.83 44.76
C LYS A 4 -35.44 -20.18 44.18
N LYS A 5 -34.43 -21.03 43.97
CA LYS A 5 -33.24 -20.78 43.15
C LYS A 5 -33.65 -20.68 41.66
N SER A 6 -32.92 -19.89 40.88
CA SER A 6 -32.60 -20.27 39.50
C SER A 6 -31.21 -19.75 39.11
N LEU A 7 -30.30 -20.72 39.00
CA LEU A 7 -28.99 -20.68 38.37
C LEU A 7 -29.20 -20.70 36.85
N PHE A 8 -28.47 -19.93 36.04
CA PHE A 8 -28.11 -20.27 34.65
C PHE A 8 -27.04 -19.24 34.21
N LEU A 9 -25.74 -19.55 34.25
CA LEU A 9 -24.89 -20.35 33.35
C LEU A 9 -24.08 -19.44 32.41
N LEU A 10 -22.75 -19.52 32.57
CA LEU A 10 -21.74 -18.92 31.70
C LEU A 10 -21.94 -19.36 30.24
N ALA A 11 -21.66 -18.43 29.31
CA ALA A 11 -21.19 -18.77 27.98
C ALA A 11 -19.99 -17.88 27.61
N THR A 12 -18.80 -18.37 27.94
CA THR A 12 -17.53 -18.02 27.31
C THR A 12 -17.54 -18.54 25.87
N SER A 13 -17.37 -17.64 24.89
CA SER A 13 -17.09 -17.97 23.49
C SER A 13 -16.18 -16.89 22.92
N ALA A 14 -15.19 -17.15 22.08
CA ALA A 14 -14.36 -18.31 21.79
C ALA A 14 -13.19 -17.67 21.03
N ILE A 15 -11.96 -17.89 21.49
CA ILE A 15 -10.76 -17.42 20.79
C ILE A 15 -10.65 -18.26 19.51
N ILE A 16 -10.85 -17.66 18.35
CA ILE A 16 -10.57 -18.31 17.08
C ILE A 16 -9.05 -18.26 16.88
N LEU A 17 -8.36 -19.32 17.32
CA LEU A 17 -7.00 -19.62 16.89
C LEU A 17 -7.09 -20.22 15.48
N PHE A 18 -6.62 -19.49 14.47
CA PHE A 18 -6.34 -20.08 13.15
C PHE A 18 -5.08 -20.96 13.28
N SER A 19 -5.27 -22.26 13.47
CA SER A 19 -4.24 -23.28 13.34
C SER A 19 -4.43 -23.96 11.98
N CYS A 20 -3.67 -23.56 10.97
CA CYS A 20 -3.65 -24.25 9.69
C CYS A 20 -2.74 -25.49 9.78
N THR A 21 -3.35 -26.67 9.71
CA THR A 21 -2.67 -27.97 9.75
C THR A 21 -1.92 -28.22 8.44
N LYS A 22 -0.60 -28.38 8.51
CA LYS A 22 0.27 -28.70 7.38
C LYS A 22 0.04 -30.16 6.93
N GLN A 23 -0.48 -30.37 5.72
CA GLN A 23 -0.49 -31.69 5.08
C GLN A 23 0.75 -31.86 4.18
N ASN A 24 1.51 -32.93 4.45
CA ASN A 24 2.66 -33.38 3.67
C ASN A 24 2.23 -34.43 2.63
N MET A 25 3.10 -34.59 1.61
CA MET A 25 3.19 -35.64 0.57
C MET A 25 2.60 -35.26 -0.79
N LYS A 26 3.27 -35.45 -1.95
CA LYS A 26 4.38 -36.36 -2.30
C LYS A 26 5.14 -35.83 -3.53
N THR A 27 6.45 -35.99 -3.50
CA THR A 27 7.43 -35.86 -4.58
C THR A 27 7.07 -36.71 -5.81
N LYS A 28 7.18 -36.12 -7.01
CA LYS A 28 7.62 -36.81 -8.23
C LYS A 28 8.52 -35.89 -9.06
N GLU A 29 9.82 -36.19 -9.06
CA GLU A 29 10.70 -35.95 -10.22
C GLU A 29 10.16 -36.77 -11.42
N LYS A 30 10.34 -36.42 -12.70
CA LYS A 30 11.54 -35.95 -13.42
C LYS A 30 11.12 -35.58 -14.85
N ALA A 31 11.76 -34.56 -15.45
CA ALA A 31 12.44 -34.61 -16.76
C ALA A 31 12.69 -33.20 -17.31
N VAL A 32 13.97 -32.89 -17.48
CA VAL A 32 14.50 -31.70 -18.15
C VAL A 32 14.29 -31.81 -19.66
N SER A 33 13.77 -30.76 -20.28
CA SER A 33 14.00 -30.47 -21.70
C SER A 33 14.05 -28.96 -21.89
N GLU A 34 15.24 -28.48 -22.23
CA GLU A 34 15.56 -27.10 -22.56
C GLU A 34 14.96 -26.74 -23.92
N ASN A 35 14.07 -25.75 -23.94
CA ASN A 35 13.97 -24.84 -25.08
C ASN A 35 13.46 -23.48 -24.61
N SER A 36 14.41 -22.59 -24.34
CA SER A 36 14.20 -21.28 -23.74
C SER A 36 13.70 -20.29 -24.80
N THR A 37 12.39 -20.17 -24.93
CA THR A 37 11.76 -18.93 -25.39
C THR A 37 10.76 -18.55 -24.30
N SER A 38 11.19 -17.67 -23.40
CA SER A 38 10.44 -17.19 -22.23
C SER A 38 9.20 -16.42 -22.67
N THR A 39 8.14 -17.14 -23.05
CA THR A 39 6.77 -16.68 -22.87
C THR A 39 6.43 -16.94 -21.42
N PHE A 40 6.49 -15.88 -20.61
CA PHE A 40 5.98 -15.86 -19.24
C PHE A 40 4.47 -16.10 -19.34
N LEU A 41 4.06 -17.36 -19.34
CA LEU A 41 2.68 -17.74 -19.14
C LEU A 41 2.34 -17.35 -17.71
N VAL A 42 1.72 -16.17 -17.58
CA VAL A 42 0.98 -15.77 -16.39
C VAL A 42 0.10 -16.96 -16.03
N ARG A 43 0.38 -17.56 -14.88
CA ARG A 43 -0.39 -18.65 -14.33
C ARG A 43 -1.82 -18.14 -14.15
N GLU A 44 -2.74 -18.54 -15.03
CA GLU A 44 -4.18 -18.42 -14.79
C GLU A 44 -4.45 -19.05 -13.42
N GLY A 45 -4.71 -18.22 -12.42
CA GLY A 45 -4.88 -18.66 -11.03
C GLY A 45 -4.50 -17.65 -9.95
N THR A 46 -3.75 -16.58 -10.24
CA THR A 46 -3.70 -15.44 -9.31
C THR A 46 -4.95 -14.61 -9.50
N GLU A 47 -5.92 -14.73 -8.60
CA GLU A 47 -7.05 -13.80 -8.51
C GLU A 47 -6.50 -12.38 -8.32
N CYS A 48 -6.48 -11.61 -9.40
CA CYS A 48 -6.21 -10.16 -9.37
C CYS A 48 -7.45 -9.36 -8.97
N ASN A 49 -8.53 -10.04 -8.58
CA ASN A 49 -9.79 -9.46 -8.16
C ASN A 49 -9.70 -8.88 -6.74
N GLU A 50 -8.59 -9.12 -6.04
CA GLU A 50 -8.34 -8.58 -4.71
C GLU A 50 -6.86 -8.15 -4.57
N PRO A 51 -6.54 -7.22 -3.66
CA PRO A 51 -5.17 -6.75 -3.49
C PRO A 51 -4.31 -7.66 -2.63
N GLY A 52 -4.91 -8.48 -1.77
CA GLY A 52 -4.25 -9.10 -0.62
C GLY A 52 -3.09 -10.05 -0.94
N ASN A 53 -2.24 -10.23 0.07
CA ASN A 53 -1.20 -11.25 0.13
C ASN A 53 -1.21 -11.89 1.54
N PRO A 54 -1.78 -13.09 1.70
CA PRO A 54 -1.87 -13.77 3.00
C PRO A 54 -0.51 -14.03 3.68
N GLU A 55 0.58 -14.08 2.92
CA GLU A 55 1.93 -14.31 3.46
C GLU A 55 2.56 -13.01 4.00
N ASN A 56 1.97 -11.84 3.72
CA ASN A 56 2.41 -10.57 4.31
C ASN A 56 1.64 -10.30 5.62
N ASN A 57 2.30 -10.46 6.76
CA ASN A 57 1.71 -10.20 8.08
C ASN A 57 1.27 -8.72 8.30
N TRP A 58 1.71 -7.81 7.43
CA TRP A 58 1.38 -6.39 7.43
C TRP A 58 0.34 -6.00 6.37
N ASP A 59 -0.33 -6.96 5.72
CA ASP A 59 -1.28 -6.70 4.63
C ASP A 59 -2.43 -5.75 5.02
N SER A 60 -2.81 -5.76 6.30
CA SER A 60 -3.85 -4.86 6.83
C SER A 60 -3.47 -3.37 6.75
N VAL A 61 -2.18 -3.03 6.63
CA VAL A 61 -1.74 -1.63 6.55
C VAL A 61 -2.21 -0.96 5.27
N GLY A 62 -2.17 -1.67 4.14
CA GLY A 62 -2.73 -1.18 2.88
C GLY A 62 -4.24 -0.94 2.94
N ILE A 63 -4.98 -1.77 3.70
CA ILE A 63 -6.42 -1.57 3.95
C ILE A 63 -6.66 -0.26 4.71
N TYR A 64 -5.95 -0.05 5.83
CA TYR A 64 -6.10 1.17 6.62
C TYR A 64 -5.64 2.42 5.86
N HIS A 65 -4.61 2.31 5.03
CA HIS A 65 -4.19 3.40 4.15
C HIS A 65 -5.31 3.80 3.20
N ASN A 66 -5.96 2.85 2.52
CA ASN A 66 -7.09 3.18 1.63
C ASN A 66 -8.30 3.74 2.39
N GLN A 67 -8.58 3.28 3.61
CA GLN A 67 -9.62 3.88 4.46
C GLN A 67 -9.30 5.34 4.81
N ALA A 68 -8.03 5.64 5.12
CA ALA A 68 -7.57 7.00 5.36
C ALA A 68 -7.71 7.85 4.08
N LEU A 69 -7.39 7.29 2.91
CA LEU A 69 -7.52 7.96 1.62
C LEU A 69 -8.97 8.30 1.31
N GLU A 70 -9.90 7.35 1.48
CA GLU A 70 -11.33 7.56 1.31
C GLU A 70 -11.86 8.65 2.25
N TYR A 71 -11.47 8.62 3.52
CA TYR A 71 -11.82 9.66 4.48
C TYR A 71 -11.35 11.05 4.02
N VAL A 72 -10.08 11.16 3.61
CA VAL A 72 -9.51 12.43 3.12
C VAL A 72 -10.23 12.93 1.87
N ILE A 73 -10.56 12.05 0.93
CA ILE A 73 -11.30 12.40 -0.30
C ILE A 73 -12.70 12.92 0.06
N GLN A 74 -13.40 12.28 1.00
CA GLN A 74 -14.75 12.66 1.43
C GLN A 74 -14.74 14.02 2.13
N GLU A 75 -13.83 14.26 3.07
CA GLU A 75 -13.71 15.53 3.79
C GLU A 75 -13.27 16.69 2.87
N ALA A 76 -12.59 16.39 1.75
CA ALA A 76 -12.18 17.40 0.79
C ALA A 76 -13.29 17.86 -0.16
N VAL A 77 -14.45 17.19 -0.19
CA VAL A 77 -15.57 17.56 -1.09
C VAL A 77 -16.09 18.96 -0.75
N GLY A 78 -16.08 19.85 -1.73
CA GLY A 78 -16.52 21.24 -1.57
C GLY A 78 -15.56 22.13 -0.76
N GLN A 79 -14.38 21.62 -0.39
CA GLN A 79 -13.38 22.34 0.38
C GLN A 79 -12.20 22.83 -0.50
N PRO A 80 -11.44 23.85 -0.05
CA PRO A 80 -10.22 24.25 -0.74
C PRO A 80 -9.20 23.10 -0.81
N LYS A 81 -8.71 22.81 -2.01
CA LYS A 81 -7.73 21.74 -2.27
C LYS A 81 -6.31 22.20 -1.93
N THR A 82 -6.01 22.32 -0.63
CA THR A 82 -4.69 22.74 -0.13
C THR A 82 -3.99 21.61 0.61
N ILE A 83 -2.66 21.60 0.62
CA ILE A 83 -1.85 20.63 1.38
C ILE A 83 -2.23 20.69 2.87
N THR A 84 -2.42 21.89 3.42
CA THR A 84 -2.85 22.09 4.81
C THR A 84 -4.14 21.34 5.14
N ASN A 85 -5.15 21.40 4.26
CA ASN A 85 -6.42 20.70 4.47
C ASN A 85 -6.23 19.17 4.41
N TYR A 86 -5.49 18.66 3.42
CA TYR A 86 -5.24 17.22 3.32
C TYR A 86 -4.44 16.66 4.50
N VAL A 87 -3.43 17.40 4.97
CA VAL A 87 -2.70 17.06 6.21
C VAL A 87 -3.64 17.07 7.40
N GLY A 88 -4.53 18.08 7.50
CA GLY A 88 -5.55 18.17 8.54
C GLY A 88 -6.45 16.94 8.58
N TYR A 89 -7.02 16.55 7.43
CA TYR A 89 -7.92 15.40 7.33
C TYR A 89 -7.22 14.08 7.60
N SER A 90 -6.00 13.88 7.08
CA SER A 90 -5.21 12.68 7.36
C SER A 90 -4.91 12.56 8.86
N ASN A 91 -4.44 13.65 9.49
CA ASN A 91 -4.19 13.68 10.93
C ASN A 91 -5.47 13.48 11.76
N GLN A 92 -6.62 13.97 11.28
CA GLN A 92 -7.92 13.76 11.93
C GLN A 92 -8.34 12.29 11.87
N PHE A 93 -8.20 11.63 10.71
CA PHE A 93 -8.44 10.19 10.58
C PHE A 93 -7.58 9.41 11.59
N ILE A 94 -6.29 9.73 11.68
CA ILE A 94 -5.39 9.06 12.63
C ILE A 94 -5.84 9.23 14.08
N LYS A 95 -6.24 10.45 14.47
CA LYS A 95 -6.77 10.70 15.81
C LYS A 95 -8.04 9.90 16.07
N ILE A 96 -9.00 9.88 15.16
CA ILE A 96 -10.27 9.18 15.34
C ILE A 96 -10.05 7.66 15.44
N THR A 97 -9.20 7.11 14.56
CA THR A 97 -9.00 5.67 14.42
C THR A 97 -8.09 5.07 15.51
N PHE A 98 -7.08 5.83 15.96
CA PHE A 98 -6.00 5.29 16.82
C PHE A 98 -5.88 5.97 18.19
N SER A 99 -6.68 7.00 18.50
CA SER A 99 -6.71 7.58 19.85
C SER A 99 -7.09 6.52 20.89
N GLY A 100 -6.39 6.54 22.03
CA GLY A 100 -6.55 5.56 23.10
C GLY A 100 -5.88 4.19 22.85
N ARG A 101 -5.43 3.90 21.62
CA ARG A 101 -4.67 2.68 21.28
C ARG A 101 -3.17 2.95 21.16
N VAL A 102 -2.81 4.18 20.82
CA VAL A 102 -1.42 4.57 20.59
C VAL A 102 -1.06 5.71 21.54
N PRO A 103 -0.11 5.48 22.46
CA PRO A 103 0.45 6.55 23.29
C PRO A 103 1.09 7.64 22.44
N ASP A 104 0.88 8.89 22.84
CA ASP A 104 1.48 10.07 22.20
C ASP A 104 1.21 10.16 20.68
N ILE A 105 -0.05 9.92 20.28
CA ILE A 105 -0.48 10.02 18.88
C ILE A 105 -0.16 11.38 18.25
N SER A 106 -0.11 12.44 19.06
CA SER A 106 0.17 13.81 18.63
C SER A 106 1.57 13.99 18.07
N SER A 107 2.58 13.27 18.58
CA SER A 107 3.95 13.31 18.04
C SER A 107 4.11 12.50 16.75
N LYS A 108 3.09 11.72 16.37
CA LYS A 108 3.05 10.87 15.17
C LYS A 108 2.20 11.46 14.04
N LEU A 109 1.82 12.72 14.16
CA LEU A 109 1.05 13.44 13.13
C LEU A 109 1.99 14.04 12.09
N PHE A 110 1.50 14.16 10.86
CA PHE A 110 2.26 14.78 9.78
C PHE A 110 2.25 16.31 9.91
N SER A 111 3.38 16.91 9.53
CA SER A 111 3.47 18.35 9.32
C SER A 111 3.28 18.69 7.83
N VAL A 112 2.77 19.89 7.55
CA VAL A 112 2.67 20.42 6.18
C VAL A 112 4.05 20.42 5.51
N SER A 113 5.08 20.91 6.21
CA SER A 113 6.46 20.95 5.69
C SER A 113 7.02 19.58 5.31
N SER A 114 6.67 18.52 6.05
CA SER A 114 7.11 17.16 5.73
C SER A 114 6.50 16.66 4.43
N VAL A 115 5.23 17.00 4.19
CA VAL A 115 4.52 16.63 2.95
C VAL A 115 4.99 17.48 1.78
N GLU A 116 5.22 18.77 1.96
CA GLU A 116 5.77 19.64 0.91
C GLU A 116 7.14 19.16 0.43
N LYS A 117 8.01 18.78 1.38
CA LYS A 117 9.32 18.20 1.05
C LYS A 117 9.16 16.91 0.25
N LEU A 118 8.23 16.04 0.62
CA LEU A 118 7.95 14.81 -0.13
C LEU A 118 7.47 15.12 -1.55
N LEU A 119 6.49 16.01 -1.70
CA LEU A 119 5.91 16.36 -3.00
C LEU A 119 6.92 17.05 -3.92
N SER A 120 7.93 17.74 -3.36
CA SER A 120 9.02 18.34 -4.14
C SER A 120 9.95 17.31 -4.81
N ASP A 121 9.89 16.05 -4.39
CA ASP A 121 10.73 14.97 -4.90
C ASP A 121 10.01 14.02 -5.88
N THR A 122 8.81 14.39 -6.30
CA THR A 122 8.01 13.65 -7.30
C THR A 122 8.76 13.46 -8.62
N ALA A 123 9.52 14.46 -9.06
CA ALA A 123 10.31 14.42 -10.30
C ALA A 123 11.39 13.32 -10.32
N THR A 124 11.86 12.86 -9.15
CA THR A 124 12.82 11.75 -9.06
C THR A 124 12.18 10.44 -8.64
N TYR A 125 10.84 10.36 -8.66
CA TYR A 125 10.08 9.25 -8.11
C TYR A 125 10.45 8.97 -6.64
N PHE A 126 10.69 10.03 -5.87
CA PHE A 126 11.00 9.98 -4.45
C PHE A 126 12.35 9.33 -4.08
N ASN A 127 13.24 9.16 -5.07
CA ASN A 127 14.56 8.57 -4.84
C ASN A 127 15.41 9.42 -3.91
N ASN A 128 15.36 10.75 -4.00
CA ASN A 128 16.13 11.61 -3.09
C ASN A 128 15.61 11.52 -1.64
N THR A 129 14.31 11.36 -1.47
CA THR A 129 13.65 11.17 -0.17
C THR A 129 14.12 9.85 0.45
N ILE A 130 14.17 8.78 -0.34
CA ILE A 130 14.72 7.50 0.11
C ILE A 130 16.21 7.64 0.44
N ASP A 131 17.00 8.29 -0.42
CA ASP A 131 18.45 8.43 -0.20
C ASP A 131 18.79 9.26 1.03
N SER A 132 18.05 10.35 1.27
CA SER A 132 18.22 11.21 2.44
C SER A 132 17.57 10.67 3.72
N SER A 133 16.85 9.56 3.65
CA SER A 133 16.23 8.93 4.82
C SER A 133 17.24 8.26 5.75
N ARG A 134 16.79 8.02 6.99
CA ARG A 134 17.53 7.26 8.01
C ARG A 134 17.50 5.74 7.81
N TYR A 135 16.84 5.24 6.77
CA TYR A 135 16.78 3.81 6.50
C TYR A 135 18.18 3.23 6.25
N SER A 136 18.35 1.93 6.51
CA SER A 136 19.58 1.24 6.16
C SER A 136 19.74 1.16 4.64
N LYS A 137 20.96 0.81 4.21
CA LYS A 137 21.23 0.53 2.80
C LYS A 137 20.30 -0.55 2.24
N ASN A 138 20.01 -1.59 3.02
CA ASN A 138 19.18 -2.71 2.59
C ASN A 138 17.73 -2.27 2.37
N VAL A 139 17.13 -1.56 3.33
CA VAL A 139 15.77 -1.02 3.16
C VAL A 139 15.69 -0.07 1.97
N LYS A 140 16.67 0.83 1.79
CA LYS A 140 16.71 1.73 0.62
C LYS A 140 16.73 0.94 -0.69
N THR A 141 17.47 -0.17 -0.76
CA THR A 141 17.49 -1.05 -1.93
C THR A 141 16.11 -1.66 -2.20
N TYR A 142 15.41 -2.17 -1.18
CA TYR A 142 14.05 -2.71 -1.35
C TYR A 142 13.05 -1.65 -1.80
N LEU A 143 13.07 -0.46 -1.18
CA LEU A 143 12.17 0.63 -1.53
C LEU A 143 12.41 1.15 -2.96
N LYS A 144 13.68 1.25 -3.39
CA LYS A 144 14.02 1.60 -4.77
C LYS A 144 13.61 0.51 -5.76
N ASN A 145 13.74 -0.76 -5.39
CA ASN A 145 13.27 -1.86 -6.22
C ASN A 145 11.74 -1.84 -6.37
N LEU A 146 11.01 -1.54 -5.29
CA LEU A 146 9.56 -1.35 -5.35
C LEU A 146 9.18 -0.21 -6.31
N ILE A 147 9.85 0.94 -6.23
CA ILE A 147 9.63 2.04 -7.19
C ILE A 147 9.98 1.61 -8.61
N SER A 148 11.07 0.87 -8.83
CA SER A 148 11.42 0.34 -10.16
C SER A 148 10.34 -0.59 -10.70
N ILE A 149 9.80 -1.51 -9.89
CA ILE A 149 8.68 -2.38 -10.27
C ILE A 149 7.47 -1.55 -10.72
N MET A 150 7.21 -0.43 -10.05
CA MET A 150 6.09 0.47 -10.37
C MET A 150 6.41 1.43 -11.53
N LYS A 151 7.68 1.71 -11.83
CA LYS A 151 8.14 2.65 -12.86
C LYS A 151 8.56 1.97 -14.16
N ASP A 152 9.33 0.89 -14.15
CA ASP A 152 9.71 0.17 -15.38
C ASP A 152 8.49 -0.29 -16.17
N THR A 153 7.41 -0.39 -15.44
CA THR A 153 6.13 -0.71 -15.97
C THR A 153 5.53 0.58 -16.64
N THR A 154 5.75 1.83 -16.18
CA THR A 154 5.39 3.10 -16.90
C THR A 154 5.75 3.20 -18.37
N ASP A 155 6.79 2.48 -18.79
CA ASP A 155 7.42 2.68 -20.08
C ASP A 155 6.99 1.64 -21.13
N ASP A 156 6.36 0.53 -20.70
CA ASP A 156 5.89 -0.55 -21.58
C ASP A 156 4.37 -0.51 -21.74
N ASN A 157 3.89 -0.30 -22.98
CA ASN A 157 2.48 -0.13 -23.33
C ASN A 157 1.59 -1.39 -23.11
N SER A 158 2.11 -2.43 -22.47
CA SER A 158 1.53 -3.76 -22.25
C SER A 158 1.16 -4.00 -20.77
N PHE A 159 0.22 -3.22 -20.26
CA PHE A 159 0.03 -3.04 -18.82
C PHE A 159 -1.10 -3.80 -18.14
N SER A 160 -0.82 -4.37 -16.96
CA SER A 160 -1.81 -5.04 -16.12
C SER A 160 -1.50 -4.90 -14.63
N TYR A 161 -2.49 -4.49 -13.83
CA TYR A 161 -2.44 -4.55 -12.37
C TYR A 161 -1.96 -5.92 -11.87
N CYS A 162 -2.40 -7.01 -12.51
CA CYS A 162 -1.97 -8.37 -12.19
C CYS A 162 -0.46 -8.54 -12.22
N PHE A 163 0.19 -7.96 -13.24
CA PHE A 163 1.63 -8.07 -13.43
C PHE A 163 2.38 -7.32 -12.35
N ILE A 164 1.96 -6.09 -12.02
CA ILE A 164 2.62 -5.32 -10.96
C ILE A 164 2.37 -5.98 -9.60
N LYS A 165 1.14 -6.44 -9.32
CA LYS A 165 0.81 -7.18 -8.09
C LYS A 165 1.72 -8.39 -7.94
N SER A 166 1.91 -9.20 -9.00
CA SER A 166 2.74 -10.40 -8.91
C SER A 166 4.21 -10.06 -8.61
N LYS A 167 4.75 -8.98 -9.19
CA LYS A 167 6.10 -8.49 -8.87
C LYS A 167 6.25 -7.96 -7.45
N ILE A 168 5.23 -7.29 -6.92
CA ILE A 168 5.24 -6.85 -5.52
C ILE A 168 5.16 -8.06 -4.58
N VAL A 169 4.31 -9.06 -4.87
CA VAL A 169 4.25 -10.31 -4.08
C VAL A 169 5.56 -11.09 -4.14
N GLU A 170 6.20 -11.16 -5.31
CA GLU A 170 7.55 -11.75 -5.45
C GLU A 170 8.59 -11.02 -4.58
N LEU A 171 8.49 -9.70 -4.43
CA LEU A 171 9.34 -8.91 -3.55
C LEU A 171 9.04 -9.23 -2.08
N GLU A 172 7.77 -9.20 -1.68
CA GLU A 172 7.31 -9.50 -0.32
C GLU A 172 7.76 -10.87 0.17
N ASN A 173 7.64 -11.90 -0.67
CA ASN A 173 8.01 -13.27 -0.30
C ASN A 173 9.52 -13.47 -0.09
N LYS A 174 10.36 -12.54 -0.55
CA LYS A 174 11.82 -12.55 -0.31
C LYS A 174 12.18 -11.95 1.03
N VAL A 175 11.40 -10.99 1.54
CA VAL A 175 11.75 -10.20 2.72
C VAL A 175 11.96 -11.06 3.97
N PRO A 176 11.06 -12.00 4.35
CA PRO A 176 11.24 -12.80 5.58
C PRO A 176 12.44 -13.77 5.53
N ASN A 177 13.00 -13.99 4.34
CA ASN A 177 14.13 -14.91 4.13
C ASN A 177 15.47 -14.18 3.97
N ASP A 178 15.49 -12.84 4.01
CA ASP A 178 16.71 -12.05 3.86
C ASP A 178 17.41 -11.84 5.21
N LEU A 179 18.48 -12.61 5.44
CA LEU A 179 19.26 -12.58 6.68
C LEU A 179 19.98 -11.23 6.92
N ASN A 180 19.98 -10.32 5.96
CA ASN A 180 20.57 -8.98 6.10
C ASN A 180 19.57 -7.94 6.62
N LEU A 181 18.31 -8.33 6.86
CA LEU A 181 17.28 -7.47 7.42
C LEU A 181 17.06 -7.80 8.90
N SER A 182 16.92 -6.77 9.72
CA SER A 182 16.29 -6.88 11.03
C SER A 182 14.78 -6.96 10.90
N GLN A 183 14.10 -7.46 11.94
CA GLN A 183 12.64 -7.53 11.96
C GLN A 183 11.98 -6.16 11.68
N SER A 184 12.52 -5.07 12.24
CA SER A 184 11.97 -3.73 12.01
C SER A 184 12.10 -3.26 10.56
N GLU A 185 13.13 -3.74 9.85
CA GLU A 185 13.35 -3.43 8.44
C GLU A 185 12.44 -4.26 7.54
N GLU A 186 12.28 -5.54 7.86
CA GLU A 186 11.28 -6.41 7.24
C GLU A 186 9.88 -5.82 7.38
N ASP A 187 9.48 -5.45 8.60
CA ASP A 187 8.18 -4.86 8.89
C ASP A 187 7.94 -3.58 8.09
N GLU A 188 8.97 -2.72 7.96
CA GLU A 188 8.88 -1.50 7.15
C GLU A 188 8.64 -1.81 5.68
N ILE A 189 9.42 -2.71 5.09
CA ILE A 189 9.29 -3.07 3.67
C ILE A 189 7.90 -3.66 3.42
N LEU A 190 7.48 -4.62 4.24
CA LEU A 190 6.19 -5.30 4.11
C LEU A 190 4.98 -4.36 4.27
N ARG A 191 5.07 -3.35 5.14
CA ARG A 191 4.02 -2.32 5.27
C ARG A 191 3.91 -1.46 4.02
N VAL A 192 5.04 -1.03 3.47
CA VAL A 192 5.07 -0.16 2.28
C VAL A 192 4.61 -0.94 1.04
N THR A 193 5.01 -2.20 0.86
CA THR A 193 4.55 -3.04 -0.25
C THR A 193 3.06 -3.38 -0.16
N SER A 194 2.53 -3.54 1.06
CA SER A 194 1.08 -3.66 1.28
C SER A 194 0.33 -2.41 0.82
N VAL A 195 0.80 -1.20 1.19
CA VAL A 195 0.25 0.06 0.66
C VAL A 195 0.30 0.09 -0.87
N ALA A 196 1.42 -0.32 -1.47
CA ALA A 196 1.55 -0.37 -2.93
C ALA A 196 0.46 -1.24 -3.58
N ARG A 197 0.29 -2.50 -3.13
CA ARG A 197 -0.73 -3.40 -3.72
C ARG A 197 -2.15 -2.88 -3.56
N HIS A 198 -2.47 -2.35 -2.38
CA HIS A 198 -3.81 -1.86 -2.06
C HIS A 198 -4.14 -0.54 -2.77
N SER A 199 -3.21 0.40 -2.82
CA SER A 199 -3.40 1.67 -3.53
C SER A 199 -3.54 1.44 -5.04
N LEU A 200 -2.66 0.62 -5.63
CA LEU A 200 -2.76 0.26 -7.05
C LEU A 200 -4.10 -0.39 -7.40
N PHE A 201 -4.61 -1.26 -6.54
CA PHE A 201 -5.92 -1.88 -6.74
C PHE A 201 -7.07 -0.88 -6.63
N TYR A 202 -7.04 0.01 -5.64
CA TYR A 202 -8.05 1.05 -5.45
C TYR A 202 -8.15 1.96 -6.67
N TRP A 203 -7.01 2.45 -7.14
CA TRP A 203 -6.98 3.32 -8.31
C TRP A 203 -7.30 2.56 -9.59
N ASN A 204 -6.92 1.28 -9.69
CA ASN A 204 -7.33 0.43 -10.81
C ASN A 204 -8.84 0.32 -10.92
N ASN A 205 -9.52 0.03 -9.82
CA ASN A 205 -10.97 -0.14 -9.83
C ASN A 205 -11.68 1.20 -10.04
N THR A 206 -11.17 2.27 -9.45
CA THR A 206 -11.66 3.64 -9.70
C THR A 206 -11.58 3.97 -11.19
N PHE A 207 -10.45 3.66 -11.84
CA PHE A 207 -10.27 3.84 -13.28
C PHE A 207 -11.26 2.99 -14.09
N GLN A 208 -11.33 1.68 -13.84
CA GLN A 208 -12.25 0.75 -14.52
C GLN A 208 -13.72 1.20 -14.40
N SER A 209 -14.14 1.71 -13.25
CA SER A 209 -15.50 2.24 -13.06
C SER A 209 -15.80 3.44 -13.98
N LYS A 210 -14.82 4.33 -14.21
CA LYS A 210 -14.94 5.46 -15.13
C LYS A 210 -14.97 5.03 -16.59
N LEU A 211 -14.26 3.95 -16.95
CA LEU A 211 -14.31 3.36 -18.29
C LEU A 211 -15.72 2.88 -18.63
N ASN A 212 -16.32 2.13 -17.71
CA ASN A 212 -17.67 1.58 -17.87
C ASN A 212 -18.75 2.69 -17.90
N GLY A 213 -18.41 3.90 -17.48
CA GLY A 213 -19.25 5.10 -17.56
C GLY A 213 -19.19 5.87 -18.89
N GLY A 214 -18.43 5.41 -19.90
CA GLY A 214 -18.49 5.95 -21.27
C GLY A 214 -17.38 6.93 -21.69
N GLU A 215 -16.26 7.01 -20.96
CA GLU A 215 -15.08 7.79 -21.41
C GLU A 215 -14.32 7.07 -22.57
N SER A 216 -13.53 7.77 -23.39
CA SER A 216 -12.85 7.20 -24.60
C SER A 216 -11.43 6.62 -24.36
N VAL A 217 -11.11 5.55 -25.11
CA VAL A 217 -9.90 4.66 -25.02
C VAL A 217 -8.55 5.34 -25.24
N SER A 218 -8.46 6.41 -26.03
CA SER A 218 -7.19 7.11 -26.27
C SER A 218 -6.87 8.17 -25.19
N SER A 219 -7.87 8.78 -24.55
CA SER A 219 -7.66 9.62 -23.35
C SER A 219 -7.34 8.77 -22.10
N GLN A 220 -7.56 7.46 -22.19
CA GLN A 220 -7.55 6.52 -21.06
C GLN A 220 -6.18 5.94 -20.72
N LYS A 221 -5.27 5.73 -21.69
CA LYS A 221 -3.90 5.27 -21.38
C LYS A 221 -3.09 6.32 -20.60
N ARG A 222 -3.22 7.60 -20.97
CA ARG A 222 -2.64 8.72 -20.20
C ARG A 222 -3.16 8.72 -18.77
N LYS A 223 -4.48 8.54 -18.57
CA LYS A 223 -5.12 8.54 -17.25
C LYS A 223 -4.67 7.40 -16.35
N TRP A 224 -4.43 6.18 -16.87
CA TRP A 224 -3.88 5.09 -16.05
C TRP A 224 -2.48 5.42 -15.50
N TRP A 225 -1.60 6.02 -16.31
CA TRP A 225 -0.28 6.44 -15.83
C TRP A 225 -0.34 7.46 -14.71
N GLN A 226 -1.30 8.39 -14.81
CA GLN A 226 -1.57 9.35 -13.76
C GLN A 226 -1.99 8.64 -12.46
N TRP A 227 -2.80 7.59 -12.55
CA TRP A 227 -3.18 6.76 -11.39
C TRP A 227 -2.01 5.94 -10.82
N LEU A 228 -1.11 5.44 -11.66
CA LEU A 228 0.12 4.78 -11.21
C LEU A 228 1.04 5.76 -10.48
N ILE A 229 1.19 6.99 -10.98
CA ILE A 229 1.95 8.06 -10.31
C ILE A 229 1.29 8.43 -8.97
N ILE A 230 -0.04 8.43 -8.90
CA ILE A 230 -0.77 8.61 -7.65
C ILE A 230 -0.50 7.43 -6.70
N GLY A 231 -0.48 6.19 -7.18
CA GLY A 231 -0.09 5.02 -6.40
C GLY A 231 1.36 5.04 -5.92
N ILE A 232 2.29 5.52 -6.75
CA ILE A 232 3.69 5.78 -6.35
C ILE A 232 3.74 6.88 -5.29
N SER A 233 2.88 7.90 -5.39
CA SER A 233 2.76 8.97 -4.41
C SER A 233 2.22 8.47 -3.07
N ASP A 234 1.26 7.54 -3.07
CA ASP A 234 0.75 6.86 -1.86
C ASP A 234 1.86 6.02 -1.19
N VAL A 235 2.63 5.28 -1.98
CA VAL A 235 3.80 4.52 -1.50
C VAL A 235 4.85 5.44 -0.91
N ALA A 236 5.14 6.56 -1.57
CA ALA A 236 6.08 7.56 -1.10
C ALA A 236 5.59 8.26 0.17
N GLY A 237 4.29 8.51 0.28
CA GLY A 237 3.64 8.96 1.51
C GLY A 237 3.83 7.96 2.64
N GLY A 238 3.65 6.67 2.35
CA GLY A 238 3.88 5.58 3.31
C GLY A 238 5.33 5.51 3.80
N ILE A 239 6.29 5.63 2.88
CA ILE A 239 7.74 5.72 3.16
C ILE A 239 8.04 6.97 4.00
N ALA A 240 7.57 8.15 3.58
CA ALA A 240 7.80 9.40 4.29
C ALA A 240 7.18 9.41 5.67
N GLY A 241 6.04 8.74 5.85
CA GLY A 241 5.43 8.52 7.15
C GLY A 241 6.31 7.70 8.09
N GLY A 242 6.91 6.62 7.60
CA GLY A 242 7.89 5.83 8.34
C GLY A 242 9.16 6.63 8.69
N ILE A 243 9.56 7.55 7.80
CA ILE A 243 10.70 8.44 8.04
C ILE A 243 10.37 9.50 9.11
N THR A 244 9.23 10.15 9.00
CA THR A 244 8.86 11.33 9.80
C THR A 244 8.36 10.99 11.19
N THR A 245 7.62 9.89 11.35
CA THR A 245 6.94 9.53 12.62
C THR A 245 7.61 8.38 13.39
N GLY A 246 8.65 7.76 12.84
CA GLY A 246 9.12 6.43 13.29
C GLY A 246 8.73 5.35 12.29
N PRO A 247 9.39 4.18 12.25
CA PRO A 247 8.90 3.00 11.55
C PRO A 247 7.62 2.48 12.23
N THR A 248 6.58 3.31 12.23
CA THR A 248 5.32 3.08 12.93
C THR A 248 4.25 2.91 11.87
N VAL A 249 3.34 1.96 12.14
CA VAL A 249 2.21 1.64 11.27
C VAL A 249 1.39 2.89 10.91
N ILE A 250 1.33 3.84 11.83
CA ILE A 250 0.56 5.08 11.72
C ILE A 250 1.12 6.01 10.65
N GLY A 251 2.44 6.17 10.60
CA GLY A 251 3.10 6.96 9.56
C GLY A 251 2.76 6.42 8.18
N THR A 252 2.88 5.11 8.00
CA THR A 252 2.59 4.46 6.71
C THR A 252 1.12 4.63 6.29
N ILE A 253 0.19 4.57 7.24
CA ILE A 253 -1.25 4.79 6.99
C ILE A 253 -1.55 6.25 6.65
N ALA A 254 -1.00 7.23 7.38
CA ALA A 254 -1.32 8.64 7.14
C ALA A 254 -0.60 9.28 5.95
N GLY A 255 0.27 8.52 5.28
CA GLY A 255 0.93 8.90 4.02
C GLY A 255 -0.01 9.25 2.85
N VAL A 256 -1.32 9.02 2.99
CA VAL A 256 -2.36 9.31 1.98
C VAL A 256 -2.38 10.75 1.47
N VAL A 257 -1.79 11.70 2.21
CA VAL A 257 -1.77 13.12 1.82
C VAL A 257 -1.13 13.30 0.45
N ALA A 258 -0.09 12.54 0.12
CA ALA A 258 0.61 12.66 -1.16
C ALA A 258 -0.27 12.21 -2.33
N GLY A 259 -0.93 11.05 -2.23
CA GLY A 259 -1.84 10.60 -3.28
C GLY A 259 -3.15 11.40 -3.33
N ALA A 260 -3.70 11.84 -2.19
CA ALA A 260 -4.87 12.72 -2.16
C ALA A 260 -4.57 14.09 -2.78
N ALA A 261 -3.42 14.69 -2.44
CA ALA A 261 -2.95 15.92 -3.06
C ALA A 261 -2.77 15.71 -4.56
N GLY A 262 -2.04 14.68 -4.99
CA GLY A 262 -1.81 14.35 -6.39
C GLY A 262 -3.08 14.07 -7.19
N ALA A 263 -4.05 13.34 -6.64
CA ALA A 263 -5.35 13.11 -7.25
C ALA A 263 -6.16 14.40 -7.41
N SER A 264 -5.95 15.38 -6.53
CA SER A 264 -6.72 16.61 -6.49
C SER A 264 -6.11 17.81 -7.22
N SER A 265 -4.77 17.88 -7.28
CA SER A 265 -3.97 18.95 -7.88
C SER A 265 -3.66 18.69 -9.35
N GLY A 266 -4.02 17.52 -9.88
CA GLY A 266 -3.54 17.11 -11.18
C GLY A 266 -2.05 16.75 -11.13
N ALA A 267 -1.61 15.87 -10.23
CA ALA A 267 -0.43 15.05 -10.55
C ALA A 267 -0.64 14.30 -11.89
N ALA A 268 -1.90 14.16 -12.31
CA ALA A 268 -2.29 13.89 -13.68
C ALA A 268 -1.69 14.84 -14.74
N THR A 269 -1.69 16.15 -14.49
CA THR A 269 -1.15 17.17 -15.40
C THR A 269 0.37 17.30 -15.35
N LEU A 270 1.07 16.67 -14.39
CA LEU A 270 2.54 16.63 -14.34
C LEU A 270 3.15 15.64 -15.36
N VAL A 271 2.31 14.96 -16.15
CA VAL A 271 2.72 14.06 -17.25
C VAL A 271 2.21 14.58 -18.61
N ASP A 272 1.65 15.80 -18.63
CA ASP A 272 1.14 16.41 -19.86
C ASP A 272 2.16 17.35 -20.55
N ASP A 273 3.40 17.42 -20.05
CA ASP A 273 4.54 18.08 -20.72
C ASP A 273 5.55 17.05 -21.27
#